data_AF-A0AAU9FS52-F1
#
_entry.id   AF-A0AAU9FS52-F1
#
_cell.length_a   1.000
_cell.length_b   1.000
_cell.length_c   1.000
_cell.angle_alpha   90.00
_cell.angle_beta   90.00
_cell.angle_gamma   90.00
#
_symmetry.space_group_name_H-M   'P 1'
#
loop_
_entity.id
_entity.type
_entity.pdbx_description
1 polymer ?
#
loop_
_entity_poly.entity_id
_entity_poly.type
_entity_poly.pdbx_seq_one_letter_code
_entity_poly.pdbx_strand_id
1 'polypeptide(L)'
;MSYPMSFEKEVIEYETLWEFLKKIKMESVFEDLKAAEVTYDRLKFMIPEDVRDTIRKVGPRAEFRERILRMKRTEFGSIKGYTDFRVQHKNLDQLINRSPEGLTVLQSFKTKLSLSQEERDVMVKLLIGEAETNRNAIKMQTLSTLLDEIVTVFPTEESRKIFKALETHPLFFGPDGAPKHLHNDTIRNS
;
A
#
# COMPACT_ATOMS: atom_id res chain seq x y z
N MET A 1 -36.87 37.18 -10.24
CA MET A 1 -36.07 35.97 -10.46
C MET A 1 -35.32 35.70 -9.16
N SER A 2 -35.79 34.74 -8.37
CA SER A 2 -35.15 34.35 -7.10
C SER A 2 -34.30 33.11 -7.37
N TYR A 3 -33.03 33.14 -7.00
CA TYR A 3 -32.13 31.99 -7.06
C TYR A 3 -32.02 31.38 -5.65
N PRO A 4 -32.57 30.18 -5.41
CA PRO A 4 -32.30 29.42 -4.19
C PRO A 4 -31.51 28.12 -4.45
N MET A 5 -30.81 27.99 -5.58
CA MET A 5 -30.16 26.70 -5.93
C MET A 5 -28.78 26.44 -5.28
N SER A 6 -28.10 27.44 -4.71
CA SER A 6 -26.75 27.26 -4.15
C SER A 6 -26.74 26.67 -2.75
N PHE A 7 -27.67 27.08 -1.89
CA PHE A 7 -27.73 26.65 -0.49
C PHE A 7 -28.15 25.19 -0.33
N GLU A 8 -29.15 24.73 -1.10
CA GLU A 8 -29.64 23.35 -1.01
C GLU A 8 -28.57 22.34 -1.43
N LYS A 9 -27.78 22.68 -2.47
CA LYS A 9 -26.73 21.81 -2.97
C LYS A 9 -25.58 21.63 -1.96
N GLU A 10 -25.19 22.71 -1.29
CA GLU A 10 -24.13 22.70 -0.29
C GLU A 10 -24.53 21.89 0.96
N VAL A 11 -25.79 21.98 1.39
CA VAL A 11 -26.33 21.19 2.51
C VAL A 11 -26.27 19.69 2.20
N ILE A 12 -26.70 19.28 1.00
CA ILE A 12 -26.70 17.86 0.58
C ILE A 12 -25.27 17.30 0.51
N GLU A 13 -24.30 18.08 0.04
CA GLU A 13 -22.90 17.65 -0.09
C GLU A 13 -22.24 17.39 1.28
N TYR A 14 -22.54 18.21 2.29
CA TYR A 14 -22.02 18.02 3.65
C TYR A 14 -22.78 16.97 4.46
N GLU A 15 -24.08 16.78 4.23
CA GLU A 15 -24.82 15.65 4.80
C GLU A 15 -24.24 14.31 4.33
N THR A 16 -23.97 14.20 3.02
CA THR A 16 -23.35 13.00 2.44
C THR A 16 -21.95 12.75 3.04
N LEU A 17 -21.16 13.82 3.24
CA LEU A 17 -19.86 13.71 3.90
C LEU A 17 -19.98 13.22 5.35
N TRP A 18 -20.93 13.76 6.10
CA TRP A 18 -21.16 13.40 7.50
C TRP A 18 -21.60 11.94 7.65
N GLU A 19 -22.53 11.48 6.81
CA GLU A 19 -22.96 10.07 6.78
C GLU A 19 -21.79 9.14 6.45
N PHE A 20 -20.95 9.53 5.50
CA PHE A 20 -19.74 8.78 5.19
C PHE A 20 -18.80 8.68 6.39
N LEU A 21 -18.51 9.81 7.06
CA LEU A 21 -17.63 9.81 8.23
C LEU A 21 -18.19 8.96 9.37
N LYS A 22 -19.51 8.95 9.58
CA LYS A 22 -20.17 8.03 10.52
C LYS A 22 -19.97 6.56 10.14
N LYS A 23 -20.17 6.20 8.87
CA LYS A 23 -19.94 4.83 8.37
C LYS A 23 -18.51 4.36 8.68
N ILE A 24 -17.53 5.25 8.51
CA ILE A 24 -16.13 4.96 8.82
C ILE A 24 -15.72 5.37 10.23
N LYS A 25 -16.62 5.68 11.17
CA LYS A 25 -16.31 6.09 12.55
C LYS A 25 -15.21 7.17 12.67
N MET A 26 -15.26 8.18 11.82
CA MET A 26 -14.32 9.31 11.76
C MET A 26 -15.04 10.67 11.83
N GLU A 27 -16.13 10.77 12.57
CA GLU A 27 -16.89 12.01 12.76
C GLU A 27 -16.02 13.14 13.33
N SER A 28 -14.98 12.77 14.08
CA SER A 28 -14.05 13.71 14.73
C SER A 28 -13.29 14.63 13.76
N VAL A 29 -13.20 14.29 12.47
CA VAL A 29 -12.50 15.11 11.47
C VAL A 29 -13.44 15.94 10.60
N PHE A 30 -14.76 15.87 10.84
CA PHE A 30 -15.75 16.55 10.00
C PHE A 30 -15.55 18.07 9.94
N GLU A 31 -15.39 18.72 11.09
CA GLU A 31 -15.22 20.17 11.16
C GLU A 31 -13.92 20.61 10.48
N ASP A 32 -12.85 19.82 10.58
CA ASP A 32 -11.58 20.09 9.89
C ASP A 32 -11.78 20.02 8.36
N LEU A 33 -12.48 18.99 7.86
CA LEU A 33 -12.77 18.80 6.43
C LEU A 33 -13.69 19.87 5.89
N LYS A 34 -14.74 20.22 6.64
CA LYS A 34 -15.71 21.27 6.27
C LYS A 34 -15.04 22.64 6.23
N ALA A 35 -14.17 22.96 7.20
CA ALA A 35 -13.41 24.20 7.21
C ALA A 35 -12.43 24.31 6.03
N ALA A 36 -11.97 23.17 5.48
CA ALA A 36 -11.16 23.11 4.28
C ALA A 36 -11.98 22.98 2.98
N GLU A 37 -13.30 23.17 3.03
CA GLU A 37 -14.24 23.03 1.90
C GLU A 37 -14.11 21.68 1.18
N VAL A 38 -13.80 20.62 1.93
CA VAL A 38 -13.73 19.26 1.42
C VAL A 38 -15.13 18.66 1.47
N THR A 39 -15.70 18.42 0.29
CA THR A 39 -16.98 17.70 0.13
C THR A 39 -16.72 16.21 -0.12
N TYR A 40 -17.77 15.38 -0.07
CA TYR A 40 -17.65 13.93 -0.31
C TYR A 40 -17.01 13.62 -1.67
N ASP A 41 -17.30 14.40 -2.72
CA ASP A 41 -16.69 14.22 -4.02
C ASP A 41 -15.21 14.61 -4.06
N ARG A 42 -14.82 15.70 -3.39
CA ARG A 42 -13.42 16.15 -3.31
C ARG A 42 -12.55 15.19 -2.50
N LEU A 43 -13.13 14.52 -1.51
CA LEU A 43 -12.47 13.52 -0.67
C LEU A 43 -11.80 12.40 -1.48
N LYS A 44 -12.36 12.05 -2.65
CA LYS A 44 -11.82 11.04 -3.59
C LYS A 44 -10.44 11.44 -4.13
N PHE A 45 -10.19 12.74 -4.27
CA PHE A 45 -8.99 13.27 -4.91
C PHE A 45 -7.93 13.74 -3.91
N MET A 46 -8.25 13.80 -2.62
CA MET A 46 -7.28 14.24 -1.60
C MET A 46 -6.01 13.40 -1.64
N ILE A 47 -4.86 14.06 -1.77
CA ILE A 47 -3.53 13.45 -1.64
C ILE A 47 -3.06 13.48 -0.18
N PRO A 48 -2.02 12.72 0.19
CA PRO A 48 -1.53 12.71 1.56
C PRO A 48 -1.26 14.12 2.11
N GLU A 49 -0.70 15.02 1.30
CA GLU A 49 -0.38 16.39 1.64
C GLU A 49 -1.63 17.19 2.03
N ASP A 50 -2.71 17.11 1.24
CA ASP A 50 -3.99 17.76 1.54
C ASP A 50 -4.55 17.30 2.89
N VAL A 51 -4.46 16.00 3.18
CA VAL A 51 -4.93 15.44 4.45
C VAL A 51 -4.09 15.94 5.63
N ARG A 52 -2.78 16.15 5.42
CA ARG A 52 -1.88 16.72 6.44
C ARG A 52 -2.24 18.16 6.76
N ASP A 53 -2.57 18.93 5.74
CA ASP A 53 -2.82 20.37 5.85
C ASP A 53 -4.26 20.64 6.34
N THR A 54 -5.19 19.70 6.08
CA THR A 54 -6.58 19.74 6.56
C THR A 54 -6.70 19.29 8.02
N ILE A 55 -6.16 18.11 8.37
CA ILE A 55 -6.33 17.51 9.70
C ILE A 55 -5.08 17.74 10.54
N ARG A 56 -5.17 18.68 11.48
CA ARG A 56 -4.01 19.12 12.28
C ARG A 56 -3.55 18.06 13.28
N LYS A 57 -4.49 17.36 13.92
CA LYS A 57 -4.17 16.37 14.97
C LYS A 57 -3.61 15.09 14.35
N VAL A 58 -2.41 14.70 14.78
CA VAL A 58 -1.65 13.58 14.20
C VAL A 58 -2.40 12.25 14.29
N GLY A 59 -3.01 11.94 15.44
CA GLY A 59 -3.75 10.69 15.67
C GLY A 59 -4.94 10.51 14.72
N PRO A 60 -5.95 11.41 14.80
CA PRO A 60 -7.10 11.39 13.88
C PRO A 60 -6.70 11.44 12.41
N ARG A 61 -5.64 12.19 12.06
CA ARG A 61 -5.10 12.23 10.71
C ARG A 61 -4.60 10.88 10.23
N ALA A 62 -3.82 10.16 11.05
CA ALA A 62 -3.27 8.87 10.68
C ALA A 62 -4.39 7.85 10.43
N GLU A 63 -5.37 7.82 11.32
CA GLU A 63 -6.53 6.94 11.23
C GLU A 63 -7.43 7.28 10.03
N PHE A 64 -7.67 8.56 9.79
CA PHE A 64 -8.43 9.03 8.63
C PHE A 64 -7.75 8.64 7.31
N ARG A 65 -6.42 8.84 7.21
CA ARG A 65 -5.64 8.45 6.03
C ARG A 65 -5.79 6.97 5.72
N GLU A 66 -5.71 6.10 6.73
CA GLU A 66 -5.88 4.66 6.53
C GLU A 66 -7.28 4.30 6.02
N ARG A 67 -8.31 4.89 6.62
CA ARG A 67 -9.72 4.58 6.28
C ARG A 67 -10.11 5.11 4.89
N ILE A 68 -9.69 6.33 4.53
CA ILE A 68 -9.83 6.83 3.15
C ILE A 68 -9.10 5.94 2.16
N LEU A 69 -7.89 5.51 2.49
CA LEU A 69 -7.11 4.68 1.59
C LEU A 69 -7.78 3.33 1.33
N ARG A 70 -8.31 2.69 2.38
CA ARG A 70 -9.07 1.44 2.27
C ARG A 70 -10.29 1.63 1.36
N MET A 71 -11.03 2.72 1.54
CA MET A 71 -12.19 3.06 0.71
C MET A 71 -11.82 3.31 -0.76
N LYS A 72 -10.75 4.07 -1.04
CA LYS A 72 -10.29 4.29 -2.43
C LYS A 72 -9.95 2.99 -3.16
N ARG A 73 -9.48 1.97 -2.43
CA ARG A 73 -9.18 0.63 -2.99
C ARG A 73 -10.43 -0.20 -3.28
N THR A 74 -11.51 -0.05 -2.50
CA THR A 74 -12.70 -0.93 -2.58
C THR A 74 -13.88 -0.31 -3.32
N GLU A 75 -14.10 0.99 -3.18
CA GLU A 75 -15.33 1.66 -3.66
C GLU A 75 -15.10 2.53 -4.90
N PHE A 76 -13.92 3.13 -5.09
CA PHE A 76 -13.69 4.08 -6.20
C PHE A 76 -13.00 3.51 -7.43
N GLY A 77 -12.50 2.28 -7.39
CA GLY A 77 -11.66 1.73 -8.46
C GLY A 77 -10.39 2.56 -8.66
N SER A 78 -9.52 2.13 -9.57
CA SER A 78 -8.22 2.78 -9.82
C SER A 78 -8.42 4.20 -10.39
N ILE A 79 -8.57 5.21 -9.50
CA ILE A 79 -8.68 6.62 -9.90
C ILE A 79 -7.36 6.99 -10.60
N LYS A 80 -7.43 7.21 -11.93
CA LYS A 80 -6.30 7.72 -12.71
C LYS A 80 -5.80 9.03 -12.09
N GLY A 81 -4.57 9.00 -11.55
CA GLY A 81 -3.91 10.17 -10.95
C GLY A 81 -3.58 10.02 -9.45
N TYR A 82 -4.19 9.06 -8.75
CA TYR A 82 -3.77 8.74 -7.37
C TYR A 82 -2.67 7.67 -7.41
N THR A 83 -1.41 8.10 -7.49
CA THR A 83 -0.25 7.23 -7.25
C THR A 83 0.07 7.25 -5.77
N ASP A 84 -0.41 6.26 -5.04
CA ASP A 84 0.01 6.07 -3.67
C ASP A 84 1.47 5.56 -3.67
N PHE A 85 2.41 6.41 -3.25
CA PHE A 85 3.82 6.06 -3.11
C PHE A 85 4.07 5.01 -1.99
N ARG A 86 3.06 4.68 -1.18
CA ARG A 86 3.05 3.54 -0.25
C ARG A 86 2.41 2.28 -0.86
N VAL A 87 1.68 2.41 -1.98
CA VAL A 87 1.11 1.31 -2.79
C VAL A 87 1.86 1.23 -4.11
N GLN A 88 3.17 1.01 -4.00
CA GLN A 88 3.82 0.10 -4.94
C GLN A 88 3.97 -1.31 -4.34
N HIS A 89 3.28 -1.60 -3.23
CA HIS A 89 3.00 -2.96 -2.82
C HIS A 89 1.91 -3.56 -3.72
N LYS A 90 2.33 -4.08 -4.87
CA LYS A 90 1.58 -5.13 -5.54
C LYS A 90 1.66 -6.34 -4.59
N ASN A 91 0.54 -6.68 -3.94
CA ASN A 91 0.45 -7.85 -3.07
C ASN A 91 1.10 -9.06 -3.75
N LEU A 92 1.91 -9.82 -3.03
CA LEU A 92 2.52 -11.07 -3.48
C LEU A 92 1.51 -11.97 -4.20
N ASP A 93 0.28 -12.02 -3.69
CA ASP A 93 -0.82 -12.76 -4.31
C ASP A 93 -1.12 -12.31 -5.75
N GLN A 94 -1.11 -11.01 -6.05
CA GLN A 94 -1.30 -10.53 -7.43
C GLN A 94 -0.09 -10.85 -8.31
N LEU A 95 1.11 -10.80 -7.77
CA LEU A 95 2.35 -11.14 -8.48
C LEU A 95 2.39 -12.63 -8.85
N ILE A 96 2.01 -13.49 -7.91
CA ILE A 96 1.85 -14.93 -8.11
C ILE A 96 0.77 -15.19 -9.16
N ASN A 97 -0.41 -14.58 -9.03
CA ASN A 97 -1.54 -14.85 -9.92
C ASN A 97 -1.39 -14.28 -11.34
N ARG A 98 -0.44 -13.35 -11.57
CA ARG A 98 -0.18 -12.78 -12.91
C ARG A 98 0.84 -13.57 -13.73
N SER A 99 1.65 -14.41 -13.09
CA SER A 99 2.68 -15.20 -13.77
C SER A 99 2.26 -16.66 -13.89
N PRO A 100 2.40 -17.29 -15.07
CA PRO A 100 2.21 -18.73 -15.22
C PRO A 100 3.06 -19.55 -14.23
N GLU A 101 4.27 -19.08 -13.94
CA GLU A 101 5.21 -19.69 -13.02
C GLU A 101 4.74 -19.56 -11.56
N GLY A 102 4.23 -18.38 -11.17
CA GLY A 102 3.66 -18.16 -9.84
C GLY A 102 2.40 -19.00 -9.60
N LEU A 103 1.50 -19.10 -10.59
CA LEU A 103 0.34 -19.99 -10.53
C LEU A 103 0.74 -21.46 -10.35
N THR A 104 1.80 -21.88 -11.04
CA THR A 104 2.35 -23.24 -10.92
C THR A 104 2.86 -23.50 -9.50
N VAL A 105 3.59 -22.55 -8.91
CA VAL A 105 4.07 -22.61 -7.53
C VAL A 105 2.90 -22.70 -6.54
N LEU A 106 1.87 -21.86 -6.73
CA LEU A 106 0.69 -21.85 -5.86
C LEU A 106 -0.09 -23.18 -5.92
N GLN A 107 -0.26 -23.75 -7.11
CA GLN A 107 -0.91 -25.05 -7.28
C GLN A 107 -0.09 -26.19 -6.66
N SER A 108 1.23 -26.18 -6.87
CA SER A 108 2.14 -27.15 -6.26
C SER A 108 2.07 -27.08 -4.73
N PHE A 109 2.10 -25.87 -4.16
CA PHE A 109 1.94 -25.68 -2.72
C PHE A 109 0.60 -26.19 -2.18
N LYS A 110 -0.51 -25.95 -2.88
CA LYS A 110 -1.83 -26.47 -2.47
C LYS A 110 -1.87 -28.00 -2.37
N THR A 111 -1.03 -28.69 -3.14
CA THR A 111 -0.95 -30.16 -3.14
C THR A 111 0.06 -30.70 -2.14
N LYS A 112 1.22 -30.04 -1.99
CA LYS A 112 2.36 -30.51 -1.16
C LYS A 112 2.42 -29.87 0.23
N LEU A 113 1.68 -28.80 0.44
CA LEU A 113 1.71 -27.92 1.62
C LEU A 113 3.13 -27.44 1.99
N SER A 114 4.03 -27.36 1.00
CA SER A 114 5.41 -26.91 1.14
C SER A 114 5.97 -26.53 -0.22
N LEU A 115 6.96 -25.65 -0.23
CA LEU A 115 7.69 -25.24 -1.43
C LEU A 115 8.99 -26.04 -1.59
N SER A 116 9.27 -26.48 -2.82
CA SER A 116 10.58 -26.98 -3.22
C SER A 116 11.59 -25.83 -3.32
N GLN A 117 12.88 -26.14 -3.39
CA GLN A 117 13.89 -25.11 -3.60
C GLN A 117 13.72 -24.41 -4.95
N GLU A 118 13.39 -25.14 -6.02
CA GLU A 118 13.15 -24.51 -7.32
C GLU A 118 11.95 -23.55 -7.28
N GLU A 119 10.90 -23.90 -6.56
CA GLU A 119 9.70 -23.06 -6.39
C GLU A 119 10.01 -21.79 -5.58
N ARG A 120 10.84 -21.89 -4.54
CA ARG A 120 11.34 -20.72 -3.81
C ARG A 120 12.17 -19.82 -4.71
N ASP A 121 13.02 -20.38 -5.56
CA ASP A 121 13.85 -19.59 -6.48
C ASP A 121 13.00 -18.86 -7.53
N VAL A 122 11.90 -19.48 -8.00
CA VAL A 122 10.92 -18.83 -8.88
C VAL A 122 10.25 -17.64 -8.17
N MET A 123 9.83 -17.82 -6.92
CA MET A 123 9.23 -16.74 -6.12
C MET A 123 10.20 -15.56 -5.95
N VAL A 124 11.47 -15.85 -5.65
CA VAL A 124 12.52 -14.83 -5.53
C VAL A 124 12.73 -14.09 -6.84
N LYS A 125 12.77 -14.79 -7.99
CA LYS A 125 12.90 -14.16 -9.31
C LYS A 125 11.72 -13.24 -9.63
N LEU A 126 10.49 -13.65 -9.33
CA LEU A 126 9.31 -12.82 -9.56
C LEU A 126 9.37 -11.53 -8.72
N LEU A 127 9.77 -11.65 -7.46
CA LEU A 127 9.93 -10.51 -6.56
C LEU A 127 11.02 -9.53 -7.03
N ILE A 128 12.16 -10.05 -7.49
CA ILE A 128 13.25 -9.23 -8.04
C ILE A 128 12.80 -8.53 -9.33
N GLY A 129 12.16 -9.25 -10.25
CA GLY A 129 11.69 -8.66 -11.51
C GLY A 129 10.69 -7.53 -11.28
N GLU A 130 9.83 -7.66 -10.28
CA GLU A 130 8.91 -6.59 -9.88
C GLU A 130 9.64 -5.39 -9.25
N ALA A 131 10.66 -5.65 -8.43
CA ALA A 131 11.53 -4.61 -7.87
C ALA A 131 12.27 -3.81 -8.95
N GLU A 132 12.78 -4.50 -9.98
CA GLU A 132 13.52 -3.90 -11.08
C GLU A 132 12.62 -3.09 -12.01
N THR A 133 11.38 -3.54 -12.21
CA THR A 133 10.39 -2.85 -13.05
C THR A 133 9.85 -1.58 -12.37
N ASN A 134 9.75 -1.59 -11.04
CA ASN A 134 9.28 -0.46 -10.23
C ASN A 134 10.45 0.19 -9.46
N ARG A 135 11.44 0.73 -10.18
CA ARG A 135 12.71 1.30 -9.66
C ARG A 135 12.65 2.28 -8.47
N ASN A 136 11.46 2.68 -8.00
CA ASN A 136 11.28 3.65 -6.91
C ASN A 136 10.76 3.08 -5.57
N ALA A 137 10.47 1.78 -5.39
CA ALA A 137 9.71 1.38 -4.19
C ALA A 137 9.92 0.00 -3.56
N ILE A 138 11.15 -0.51 -3.45
CA ILE A 138 11.42 -1.48 -2.38
C ILE A 138 12.34 -0.85 -1.35
N LYS A 139 11.73 -0.09 -0.43
CA LYS A 139 12.37 0.25 0.85
C LYS A 139 12.47 -1.04 1.68
N MET A 140 13.40 -1.16 2.63
CA MET A 140 13.46 -2.36 3.50
C MET A 140 12.16 -2.66 4.25
N GLN A 141 11.34 -1.64 4.51
CA GLN A 141 9.97 -1.79 5.02
C GLN A 141 9.10 -2.63 4.07
N THR A 142 9.30 -2.49 2.76
CA THR A 142 8.62 -3.29 1.74
C THR A 142 9.06 -4.75 1.77
N LEU A 143 10.32 -5.03 2.09
CA LEU A 143 10.82 -6.40 2.24
C LEU A 143 10.18 -7.09 3.45
N SER A 144 10.10 -6.42 4.60
CA SER A 144 9.42 -6.98 5.79
C SER A 144 7.95 -7.28 5.52
N THR A 145 7.22 -6.36 4.87
CA THR A 145 5.82 -6.59 4.49
C THR A 145 5.69 -7.72 3.46
N LEU A 146 6.61 -7.84 2.50
CA LEU A 146 6.63 -8.96 1.55
C LEU A 146 6.84 -10.31 2.25
N LEU A 147 7.61 -10.36 3.34
CA LEU A 147 7.79 -11.59 4.11
C LEU A 147 6.53 -11.97 4.87
N ASP A 148 5.84 -10.99 5.46
CA ASP A 148 4.56 -11.23 6.11
C ASP A 148 3.52 -11.74 5.10
N GLU A 149 3.54 -11.19 3.87
CA GLU A 149 2.70 -11.66 2.77
C GLU A 149 3.08 -13.09 2.30
N ILE A 150 4.37 -13.42 2.22
CA ILE A 150 4.85 -14.77 1.89
C ILE A 150 4.33 -15.76 2.94
N VAL A 151 4.45 -15.45 4.22
CA VAL A 151 3.94 -16.30 5.31
C VAL A 151 2.42 -16.40 5.27
N THR A 152 1.73 -15.35 4.83
CA THR A 152 0.27 -15.38 4.66
C THR A 152 -0.16 -16.33 3.52
N VAL A 153 0.56 -16.33 2.40
CA VAL A 153 0.25 -17.18 1.23
C VAL A 153 0.77 -18.61 1.42
N PHE A 154 1.91 -18.76 2.11
CA PHE A 154 2.63 -20.01 2.34
C PHE A 154 2.89 -20.23 3.84
N PRO A 155 1.85 -20.53 4.64
CA PRO A 155 1.94 -20.53 6.11
C PRO A 155 2.83 -21.61 6.71
N THR A 156 3.18 -22.65 5.94
CA THR A 156 4.11 -23.71 6.37
C THR A 156 5.57 -23.37 6.08
N GLU A 157 5.84 -22.29 5.34
CA GLU A 157 7.19 -21.84 5.06
C GLU A 157 7.70 -20.97 6.21
N GLU A 158 8.86 -21.34 6.76
CA GLU A 158 9.60 -20.43 7.62
C GLU A 158 10.10 -19.28 6.75
N SER A 159 9.69 -18.05 7.07
CA SER A 159 10.07 -16.83 6.35
C SER A 159 11.57 -16.79 6.07
N ARG A 160 12.41 -17.27 7.00
CA ARG A 160 13.88 -17.41 6.87
C ARG A 160 14.37 -18.22 5.67
N LYS A 161 13.67 -19.27 5.22
CA LYS A 161 14.14 -20.13 4.10
C LYS A 161 14.07 -19.42 2.76
N ILE A 162 13.01 -18.64 2.54
CA ILE A 162 12.87 -17.77 1.36
C ILE A 162 13.72 -16.51 1.54
N PHE A 163 13.85 -16.01 2.79
CA PHE A 163 14.66 -14.84 3.12
C PHE A 163 16.14 -15.03 2.82
N LYS A 164 16.73 -16.20 3.08
CA LYS A 164 18.15 -16.45 2.83
C LYS A 164 18.56 -16.21 1.38
N ALA A 165 17.65 -16.47 0.43
CA ALA A 165 17.90 -16.21 -1.00
C ALA A 165 17.79 -14.71 -1.36
N LEU A 166 16.93 -13.96 -0.65
CA LEU A 166 16.77 -12.50 -0.81
C LEU A 166 17.91 -11.72 -0.12
N GLU A 167 18.40 -12.21 1.02
CA GLU A 167 19.53 -11.65 1.79
C GLU A 167 20.84 -11.62 1.00
N THR A 168 21.02 -12.55 0.06
CA THR A 168 22.20 -12.59 -0.81
C THR A 168 22.06 -11.74 -2.07
N HIS A 169 20.91 -11.11 -2.31
CA HIS A 169 20.66 -10.41 -3.56
C HIS A 169 21.16 -8.95 -3.52
N PRO A 170 21.99 -8.51 -4.49
CA PRO A 170 22.65 -7.20 -4.50
C PRO A 170 21.70 -5.99 -4.67
N LEU A 171 20.43 -6.29 -4.94
CA LEU A 171 19.36 -5.29 -5.00
C LEU A 171 18.92 -4.85 -3.60
N PHE A 172 18.96 -5.75 -2.61
CA PHE A 172 18.49 -5.48 -1.24
C PHE A 172 19.64 -5.33 -0.25
N PHE A 173 20.76 -6.03 -0.46
CA PHE A 173 21.90 -6.07 0.44
C PHE A 173 23.21 -5.74 -0.29
N GLY A 174 24.14 -5.10 0.42
CA GLY A 174 25.50 -4.80 -0.04
C GLY A 174 26.40 -6.03 -0.02
N PRO A 175 27.65 -5.91 -0.51
CA PRO A 175 28.62 -7.00 -0.55
C PRO A 175 29.01 -7.54 0.85
N ASP A 176 28.72 -6.77 1.89
CA ASP A 176 28.89 -7.10 3.31
C ASP A 176 27.65 -7.77 3.94
N GLY A 177 26.57 -7.99 3.16
CA GLY A 177 25.29 -8.48 3.66
C GLY A 177 24.50 -7.44 4.45
N ALA A 178 24.92 -6.17 4.46
CA ALA A 178 24.18 -5.09 5.10
C ALA A 178 23.07 -4.57 4.15
N PRO A 179 21.88 -4.21 4.65
CA PRO A 179 20.85 -3.62 3.81
C PRO A 179 21.36 -2.40 3.03
N LYS A 180 21.15 -2.37 1.71
CA LYS A 180 21.76 -1.39 0.79
C LYS A 180 21.46 0.07 1.13
N HIS A 181 20.28 0.34 1.70
CA HIS A 181 19.92 1.68 2.16
C HIS A 181 20.81 2.21 3.30
N LEU A 182 21.35 1.35 4.16
CA LEU A 182 22.32 1.71 5.21
C LEU A 182 23.72 1.93 4.63
N HIS A 183 24.08 1.19 3.58
CA HIS A 183 25.37 1.34 2.91
C HIS A 183 25.48 2.69 2.15
N ASN A 184 24.38 3.13 1.53
CA ASN A 184 24.33 4.42 0.81
C ASN A 184 24.42 5.64 1.75
N ASP A 185 23.96 5.54 2.99
CA ASP A 185 24.10 6.61 4.00
C ASP A 185 25.52 6.70 4.57
N THR A 186 26.29 5.62 4.48
CA THR A 186 27.68 5.57 4.98
C THR A 186 28.64 6.21 3.98
N ILE A 187 28.42 5.99 2.67
CA ILE A 187 29.24 6.57 1.58
C ILE A 187 28.97 8.08 1.38
N ARG A 188 27.78 8.57 1.77
CA ARG A 188 27.41 9.99 1.63
C ARG A 188 28.00 10.90 2.73
N ASN A 189 28.50 10.33 3.81
CA ASN A 189 29.01 11.05 4.98
C ASN A 189 30.53 10.90 5.17
N SER A 190 31.23 10.38 4.16
CA SER A 190 32.69 10.26 4.06
C SER A 190 33.21 11.07 2.88
#